data_AF-A0A3S0CLL5-F1
#
_entry.id   AF-A0A3S0CLL5-F1
#
_cell.length_a   1.000
_cell.length_b   1.000
_cell.length_c   1.000
_cell.angle_alpha   90.00
_cell.angle_beta   90.00
_cell.angle_gamma   90.00
#
_symmetry.space_group_name_H-M   'P 1'
#
loop_
_entity.id
_entity.type
_entity.pdbx_description
1 polymer ?
#
loop_
_entity_poly.entity_id
_entity_poly.type
_entity_poly.pdbx_seq_one_letter_code
_entity_poly.pdbx_strand_id
1 'polypeptide(L)' 'MNSPILDVYTTPLAGHTLIEASAGTGKTWTISGLYTRLLLDQGLNLQVSEILVVTFTLAATAEL' A
#
# COMPACT_ATOMS: atom_id res chain seq x y z
N MET A 1 -9.87 6.72 19.58
CA MET A 1 -8.85 7.58 18.93
C MET A 1 -9.19 7.58 17.44
N ASN A 2 -9.39 8.74 16.81
CA ASN A 2 -9.65 8.80 15.37
C ASN A 2 -8.35 8.49 14.63
N SER A 3 -8.30 7.38 13.88
CA SER A 3 -7.26 7.18 12.87
C SER A 3 -7.42 8.28 11.80
N PRO A 4 -6.34 8.99 11.43
CA PRO A 4 -6.40 9.97 10.35
C PRO A 4 -6.81 9.27 9.04
N ILE A 5 -7.59 9.97 8.21
CA ILE A 5 -7.94 9.47 6.88
C ILE A 5 -6.64 9.34 6.08
N LEU A 6 -6.39 8.14 5.57
CA LEU A 6 -5.24 7.85 4.71
C LEU A 6 -5.34 8.66 3.41
N ASP A 7 -4.28 9.37 3.06
CA ASP A 7 -4.08 9.92 1.72
C ASP A 7 -2.94 9.17 1.04
N VAL A 8 -3.26 8.43 -0.02
CA VAL A 8 -2.30 7.60 -0.75
C VAL A 8 -1.14 8.41 -1.34
N TYR A 9 -1.31 9.70 -1.64
CA TYR A 9 -0.25 10.52 -2.26
C TYR A 9 0.73 11.11 -1.25
N THR A 10 0.32 11.27 0.00
CA THR A 10 1.11 11.97 1.02
C THR A 10 1.49 11.08 2.21
N THR A 11 0.89 9.89 2.34
CA THR A 11 1.23 8.94 3.42
C THR A 11 2.72 8.61 3.41
N PRO A 12 3.41 8.67 4.57
CA PRO A 12 4.81 8.27 4.69
C PRO A 12 5.01 6.78 4.33
N LEU A 13 6.05 6.51 3.53
CA LEU A 13 6.40 5.16 3.08
C LEU A 13 7.54 4.53 3.89
N ALA A 14 8.17 5.30 4.78
CA ALA A 14 9.23 4.82 5.67
C ALA A 14 8.68 4.53 7.07
N GLY A 15 9.24 3.53 7.73
CA GLY A 15 8.78 3.10 9.05
C GLY A 15 7.53 2.22 8.97
N HIS A 16 6.72 2.25 10.03
CA HIS A 16 5.55 1.38 10.16
C HIS A 16 4.27 2.21 10.12
N THR A 17 3.35 1.85 9.23
CA THR A 17 2.04 2.49 9.10
C THR A 17 0.95 1.44 9.24
N LEU A 18 0.00 1.66 10.17
CA LEU A 18 -1.21 0.85 10.29
C LEU A 18 -2.34 1.51 9.50
N ILE A 19 -2.90 0.78 8.54
CA ILE A 19 -4.03 1.25 7.72
C ILE A 19 -5.26 0.43 8.08
N GLU A 20 -6.27 1.08 8.64
CA GLU A 20 -7.57 0.48 8.94
C GLU A 20 -8.54 0.72 7.78
N ALA A 21 -9.15 -0.33 7.24
CA ALA A 21 -10.03 -0.23 6.09
C ALA A 21 -11.21 -1.22 6.20
N SER A 22 -12.44 -0.70 6.08
CA SER A 22 -13.66 -1.51 6.10
C SER A 22 -13.93 -2.19 4.76
N ALA A 23 -14.99 -3.00 4.68
CA ALA A 23 -15.45 -3.56 3.42
C ALA A 23 -15.82 -2.43 2.43
N GLY A 24 -15.41 -2.55 1.17
CA GLY A 24 -15.74 -1.58 0.12
C GLY A 24 -14.97 -0.26 0.13
N THR A 25 -13.98 -0.05 1.03
CA THR A 25 -13.25 1.23 1.13
C THR A 25 -11.96 1.30 0.29
N GLY A 26 -11.85 0.52 -0.79
CA GLY A 26 -10.72 0.62 -1.71
C GLY A 26 -9.37 0.08 -1.20
N LYS A 27 -9.38 -1.03 -0.44
CA LYS A 27 -8.14 -1.69 0.04
C LYS A 27 -7.15 -2.02 -1.08
N THR A 28 -7.62 -2.67 -2.15
CA THR A 28 -6.78 -3.01 -3.32
C THR A 28 -6.24 -1.74 -3.96
N TRP A 29 -7.10 -0.74 -4.21
CA TRP A 29 -6.69 0.56 -4.76
C TRP A 29 -5.59 1.23 -3.92
N THR A 30 -5.75 1.18 -2.60
CA THR A 30 -4.78 1.74 -1.65
C THR A 30 -3.43 1.04 -1.74
N ILE A 31 -3.41 -0.30 -1.69
CA ILE A 31 -2.17 -1.09 -1.77
C ILE A 31 -1.47 -0.86 -3.12
N SER A 32 -2.21 -0.89 -4.24
CA SER A 32 -1.65 -0.66 -5.57
C SER A 32 -1.08 0.76 -5.73
N GLY A 33 -1.74 1.77 -5.14
CA GLY A 33 -1.24 3.15 -5.14
C GLY A 33 0.05 3.30 -4.33
N LEU A 34 0.11 2.72 -3.13
CA LEU A 34 1.32 2.72 -2.31
C LEU A 34 2.47 1.97 -2.99
N TYR A 35 2.18 0.80 -3.59
CA TYR A 35 3.15 0.03 -4.37
C TYR A 35 3.73 0.85 -5.53
N THR A 36 2.86 1.54 -6.27
CA THR A 36 3.27 2.43 -7.37
C THR A 36 4.17 3.56 -6.88
N ARG A 37 3.87 4.16 -5.71
CA ARG A 37 4.72 5.19 -5.13
C ARG A 37 6.09 4.65 -4.70
N LEU A 38 6.17 3.45 -4.12
CA LEU A 38 7.46 2.82 -3.79
C LEU A 38 8.36 2.66 -5.03
N LEU A 39 7.76 2.39 -6.20
CA LEU A 39 8.47 2.27 -7.48
C LEU A 39 8.88 3.63 -8.08
N LEU A 40 8.06 4.66 -7.93
CA LEU A 40 8.16 5.89 -8.76
C LEU A 40 8.50 7.18 -7.99
N ASP A 41 8.34 7.23 -6.66
CA ASP A 41 8.69 8.44 -5.90
C ASP A 41 10.21 8.66 -5.94
N GLN A 42 10.63 9.90 -6.23
CA GLN A 42 12.04 10.25 -6.50
C GLN A 42 13.01 10.07 -5.32
N GLY A 43 12.55 9.60 -4.16
CA GLY A 43 13.38 9.27 -3.00
C GLY A 43 13.51 7.77 -2.70
N LEU A 44 12.75 6.90 -3.37
CA LEU A 44 12.75 5.45 -3.11
C LEU A 44 13.20 4.65 -4.32
N ASN A 45 12.52 4.83 -5.47
CA ASN A 45 12.80 4.14 -6.73
C ASN A 45 13.14 2.64 -6.57
N LEU A 46 12.37 1.95 -5.73
CA LEU A 46 12.62 0.53 -5.45
C LEU A 46 12.36 -0.30 -6.70
N GLN A 47 13.11 -1.39 -6.86
CA GLN A 47 12.83 -2.42 -7.83
C GLN A 47 11.67 -3.29 -7.35
N VAL A 48 10.94 -3.90 -8.29
CA VAL A 48 9.85 -4.85 -7.99
C VAL A 48 10.30 -5.95 -7.02
N SER A 49 11.53 -6.44 -7.16
CA SER A 49 12.10 -7.48 -6.29
C SER A 49 12.42 -7.03 -4.87
N GLU A 50 12.39 -5.72 -4.59
CA GLU A 50 12.67 -5.14 -3.28
C GLU A 50 11.38 -4.86 -2.49
N ILE A 51 10.21 -5.07 -3.09
CA ILE A 51 8.90 -4.81 -2.47
C ILE A 51 8.17 -6.13 -2.24
N LEU A 52 7.91 -6.45 -0.98
CA LEU A 52 7.13 -7.63 -0.59
C LEU A 52 5.67 -7.24 -0.29
N VAL A 53 4.74 -7.74 -1.10
CA VAL A 53 3.30 -7.68 -0.83
C VAL A 53 2.81 -9.07 -0.44
N VAL A 54 2.13 -9.18 0.68
CA VAL A 54 1.56 -10.44 1.17
C VAL A 54 0.06 -10.31 1.37
N THR A 55 -0.68 -11.35 0.98
CA THR A 55 -2.12 -11.45 1.21
C THR A 55 -2.45 -12.80 1.85
N PHE A 56 -3.67 -12.94 2.37
CA PHE A 56 -4.09 -14.16 3.05
C PHE A 56 -4.37 -15.33 2.11
N THR A 57 -4.79 -15.07 0.87
CA THR A 57 -5.22 -16.12 -0.08
C THR A 57 -4.46 -16.03 -1.39
N LEU A 58 -4.27 -17.18 -2.05
CA LEU A 58 -3.65 -17.21 -3.38
C LEU A 58 -4.44 -16.40 -4.42
N ALA A 59 -5.77 -16.40 -4.32
CA ALA A 59 -6.63 -15.62 -5.21
C ALA A 59 -6.39 -14.11 -5.07
N ALA A 60 -6.28 -13.60 -3.84
CA ALA A 60 -5.99 -12.18 -3.60
C ALA A 60 -4.56 -11.79 -4.04
N THR A 61 -3.60 -12.70 -3.90
CA THR A 61 -2.24 -12.49 -4.44
C THR A 61 -2.23 -12.47 -5.96
N ALA A 62 -3.07 -13.26 -6.64
CA ALA A 62 -3.14 -13.27 -8.10
C ALA A 62 -3.90 -12.07 -8.70
N GLU A 63 -4.78 -11.44 -7.90
CA GLU A 63 -5.49 -10.21 -8.29
C GLU A 63 -4.59 -8.96 -8.25
N LEU A 64 -3.68 -8.91 -7.29
CA LEU A 64 -2.71 -7.83 -7.07
C LEU A 64 -1.49 -7.96 -7.99
#